data_AF-A0A2T4WZR6-F1
#
_entry.id   AF-A0A2T4WZR6-F1
#
_cell.length_a   1.000
_cell.length_b   1.000
_cell.length_c   1.000
_cell.angle_alpha   90.00
_cell.angle_beta   90.00
_cell.angle_gamma   90.00
#
_symmetry.space_group_name_H-M   'P 1'
#
loop_
_entity.id
_entity.type
_entity.pdbx_description
1 polymer ?
#
loop_
_entity_poly.entity_id
_entity_poly.type
_entity_poly.pdbx_seq_one_letter_code
_entity_poly.pdbx_strand_id
1 'polypeptide(L)'
;MRNVLFGTPARWFLVQSPTTSCTDYLERDGFVYRVRVENAMENFDAFPAVNIDFDDLSNGGVPLCTPVTNIVGQYSVTGFNSPCNITQQSGDVSYLPRGENPDNSNFDPANGVSTFDVIQIQRHILNVALLTSPFQKIAADVNNSGTITTLDVILIRKLILGIISEFSEVDSWRFVPALGELDGIFWNDFYDDPFTASWSAPDGSMRSYLSSAAPSYLDEVGISPSSPLAYFDKVWTFYAIKSGDVTGNAQVDLNGVDDEGSTILFTETKTSTEILANGIDTDEVLVASVSVGEGEAFGLDGYQFSINFDDASLELLVIEPGDIAFSSEDFVVDYGGAEASIRTLWVNLKATPETVTENDAFFSLVFRPKTNLFTMNGLVSFGGANDFKDLVVSSSDKLDIVNL
;
A
#
# COMPACT_ATOMS: atom_id res chain seq x y z
N MET A 1 31.53 2.35 -11.01
CA MET A 1 32.32 2.19 -12.25
C MET A 1 32.88 0.76 -12.36
N ARG A 2 32.37 -0.04 -13.30
CA ARG A 2 33.14 -1.02 -14.08
C ARG A 2 32.36 -1.37 -15.35
N ASN A 3 33.08 -1.71 -16.41
CA ASN A 3 32.57 -1.69 -17.77
C ASN A 3 32.10 -3.06 -18.27
N VAL A 4 31.25 -2.99 -19.29
CA VAL A 4 30.85 -4.06 -20.23
C VAL A 4 32.05 -4.83 -20.78
N LEU A 5 31.84 -6.11 -21.11
CA LEU A 5 32.64 -6.83 -22.11
C LEU A 5 31.73 -7.61 -23.09
N PHE A 6 32.08 -7.54 -24.38
CA PHE A 6 31.33 -8.10 -25.51
C PHE A 6 31.79 -9.53 -25.89
N GLY A 7 30.88 -10.35 -26.43
CA GLY A 7 31.13 -11.04 -27.73
C GLY A 7 31.57 -12.52 -27.78
N THR A 8 30.58 -13.42 -27.91
CA THR A 8 30.55 -14.65 -28.77
C THR A 8 31.63 -15.77 -28.56
N PRO A 9 31.59 -16.93 -29.27
CA PRO A 9 30.57 -17.99 -29.17
C PRO A 9 31.11 -19.44 -29.04
N ALA A 10 30.56 -20.24 -28.11
CA ALA A 10 30.58 -21.72 -28.09
C ALA A 10 29.46 -22.21 -27.11
N ARG A 11 28.57 -23.19 -27.38
CA ARG A 11 28.79 -24.67 -27.35
C ARG A 11 29.72 -25.07 -26.19
N TRP A 12 29.44 -26.00 -25.27
CA TRP A 12 28.72 -27.29 -25.27
C TRP A 12 28.06 -27.46 -23.86
N PHE A 13 27.10 -28.34 -23.55
CA PHE A 13 26.94 -29.76 -23.95
C PHE A 13 25.49 -30.18 -24.18
N LEU A 14 25.30 -31.09 -25.12
CA LEU A 14 24.05 -31.80 -25.38
C LEU A 14 23.94 -33.01 -24.45
N VAL A 15 22.90 -33.08 -23.62
CA VAL A 15 22.37 -34.37 -23.17
C VAL A 15 21.49 -34.90 -24.29
N GLN A 16 21.79 -36.09 -24.80
CA GLN A 16 20.95 -36.76 -25.78
C GLN A 16 19.71 -37.34 -25.09
N SER A 17 18.56 -36.70 -25.30
CA SER A 17 17.34 -37.50 -25.46
C SER A 17 17.38 -38.14 -26.86
N PRO A 18 17.09 -39.43 -27.03
CA PRO A 18 16.95 -40.06 -28.34
C PRO A 18 15.62 -39.70 -29.04
N THR A 19 14.78 -38.85 -28.46
CA THR A 19 13.57 -38.30 -29.10
C THR A 19 13.81 -36.86 -29.55
N THR A 20 13.43 -36.56 -30.79
CA THR A 20 13.62 -35.26 -31.46
C THR A 20 12.61 -34.20 -31.03
N SER A 21 12.26 -34.17 -29.74
CA SER A 21 11.16 -33.38 -29.19
C SER A 21 11.39 -33.05 -27.71
N CYS A 22 12.34 -32.16 -27.44
CA CYS A 22 12.18 -31.23 -26.32
C CYS A 22 11.24 -30.09 -26.79
N THR A 23 9.99 -30.43 -27.12
CA THR A 23 8.94 -29.50 -27.55
C THR A 23 8.08 -29.02 -26.41
N ASP A 24 8.14 -29.70 -25.27
CA ASP A 24 7.21 -29.52 -24.16
C ASP A 24 7.90 -28.69 -23.06
N TYR A 25 8.48 -27.56 -23.46
CA TYR A 25 8.48 -26.41 -22.55
C TYR A 25 7.02 -25.98 -22.42
N LEU A 26 6.55 -25.83 -21.18
CA LEU A 26 5.38 -25.02 -20.88
C LEU A 26 5.77 -23.54 -21.07
N GLU A 27 6.02 -23.13 -22.32
CA GLU A 27 5.84 -21.74 -22.74
C GLU A 27 4.33 -21.47 -22.64
N ARG A 28 3.91 -21.16 -21.42
CA ARG A 28 2.55 -20.78 -21.05
C ARG A 28 2.59 -19.29 -20.79
N ASP A 29 1.94 -18.55 -21.66
CA ASP A 29 1.71 -17.13 -21.48
C ASP A 29 0.73 -16.97 -20.31
N GLY A 30 1.29 -16.70 -19.14
CA GLY A 30 0.58 -16.26 -17.95
C GLY A 30 0.96 -14.82 -17.64
N PHE A 31 0.00 -14.05 -17.17
CA PHE A 31 0.15 -12.62 -16.92
C PHE A 31 -0.20 -12.28 -15.46
N VAL A 32 0.44 -11.26 -14.90
CA VAL A 32 -0.05 -10.64 -13.67
C VAL A 32 -0.51 -9.22 -13.98
N TYR A 33 -1.73 -8.89 -13.56
CA TYR A 33 -2.32 -7.57 -13.73
C TYR A 33 -2.60 -6.91 -12.39
N ARG A 34 -2.12 -5.67 -12.16
CA ARG A 34 -2.67 -4.81 -11.10
C ARG A 34 -4.09 -4.43 -11.48
N VAL A 35 -5.03 -4.53 -10.54
CA VAL A 35 -6.38 -3.98 -10.71
C VAL A 35 -6.43 -2.54 -10.21
N ARG A 36 -6.99 -1.63 -11.01
CA ARG A 36 -7.34 -0.26 -10.60
C ARG A 36 -8.83 -0.01 -10.78
N VAL A 37 -9.42 0.88 -9.98
CA VAL A 37 -10.84 1.24 -10.09
C VAL A 37 -10.99 2.73 -10.35
N GLU A 38 -11.05 3.10 -11.63
CA GLU A 38 -11.25 4.47 -12.08
C GLU A 38 -12.68 4.67 -12.53
N ASN A 39 -13.38 5.67 -12.01
CA ASN A 39 -14.77 6.01 -12.41
C ASN A 39 -15.76 4.81 -12.34
N ALA A 40 -15.58 3.94 -11.35
CA ALA A 40 -16.32 2.67 -11.18
C ALA A 40 -16.15 1.66 -12.33
N MET A 41 -15.04 1.73 -13.07
CA MET A 41 -14.60 0.73 -14.04
C MET A 41 -13.26 0.13 -13.61
N GLU A 42 -13.12 -1.17 -13.82
CA GLU A 42 -11.87 -1.90 -13.53
C GLU A 42 -10.91 -1.80 -14.72
N ASN A 43 -9.70 -1.31 -14.44
CA ASN A 43 -8.58 -1.29 -15.38
C ASN A 43 -7.52 -2.32 -14.94
N PHE A 44 -6.91 -2.97 -15.92
CA PHE A 44 -5.90 -4.03 -15.69
C PHE A 44 -4.57 -3.61 -16.31
N ASP A 45 -3.61 -3.22 -15.48
CA ASP A 45 -2.26 -2.85 -15.95
C ASP A 45 -1.30 -4.01 -15.74
N ALA A 46 -0.37 -4.20 -16.67
CA ALA A 46 0.69 -5.20 -16.54
C ALA A 46 1.53 -4.95 -15.28
N PHE A 47 1.67 -5.96 -14.42
CA PHE A 47 2.50 -5.91 -13.22
C PHE A 47 3.89 -6.47 -13.55
N PRO A 48 4.95 -5.65 -13.60
CA PRO A 48 6.30 -6.12 -13.85
C PRO A 48 7.01 -6.62 -12.59
N ALA A 49 7.95 -7.54 -12.75
CA ALA A 49 8.82 -8.05 -11.70
C ALA A 49 8.12 -8.74 -10.51
N VAL A 50 7.06 -9.51 -10.77
CA VAL A 50 6.50 -10.50 -9.83
C VAL A 50 7.28 -11.80 -9.99
N ASN A 51 7.85 -12.32 -8.89
CA ASN A 51 8.35 -13.69 -8.84
C ASN A 51 7.15 -14.62 -8.74
N ILE A 52 7.11 -15.68 -9.55
CA ILE A 52 6.15 -16.78 -9.34
C ILE A 52 6.93 -18.01 -8.96
N ASP A 53 6.49 -18.69 -7.92
CA ASP A 53 7.07 -19.97 -7.55
C ASP A 53 6.34 -21.11 -8.24
N PHE A 54 7.08 -22.16 -8.57
CA PHE A 54 6.57 -23.41 -9.12
C PHE A 54 7.18 -24.56 -8.34
N ASP A 55 6.39 -25.25 -7.53
CA ASP A 55 6.81 -26.42 -6.75
C ASP A 55 6.23 -27.72 -7.31
N ASP A 56 7.05 -28.77 -7.32
CA ASP A 56 6.68 -30.12 -7.76
C ASP A 56 6.27 -30.97 -6.55
N LEU A 57 4.96 -31.03 -6.33
CA LEU A 57 4.36 -31.72 -5.19
C LEU A 57 4.63 -33.23 -5.21
N SER A 58 4.99 -33.82 -6.36
CA SER A 58 5.22 -35.27 -6.47
C SER A 58 6.53 -35.75 -5.85
N ASN A 59 7.50 -34.86 -5.66
CA ASN A 59 8.80 -35.16 -5.03
C ASN A 59 8.87 -34.72 -3.55
N GLY A 60 7.74 -34.28 -2.97
CA GLY A 60 7.62 -33.88 -1.56
C GLY A 60 8.14 -32.48 -1.24
N GLY A 61 8.28 -31.61 -2.25
CA GLY A 61 9.10 -30.41 -2.21
C GLY A 61 10.59 -30.79 -2.14
N VAL A 62 11.48 -30.36 -3.03
CA VAL A 62 11.50 -29.11 -3.78
C VAL A 62 12.43 -29.28 -5.01
N PRO A 63 12.05 -28.78 -6.19
CA PRO A 63 12.96 -27.93 -6.95
C PRO A 63 12.24 -26.67 -7.46
N LEU A 64 12.31 -25.58 -6.70
CA LEU A 64 11.71 -24.29 -7.06
C LEU A 64 12.26 -23.77 -8.38
N CYS A 65 11.36 -23.32 -9.23
CA CYS A 65 11.68 -22.55 -10.42
C CYS A 65 10.96 -21.20 -10.32
N THR A 66 11.72 -20.12 -10.18
CA THR A 66 11.21 -18.77 -9.92
C THR A 66 11.34 -17.84 -11.14
N PRO A 67 10.51 -18.00 -12.19
CA PRO A 67 10.42 -17.00 -13.25
C PRO A 67 9.87 -15.67 -12.71
N VAL A 68 10.16 -14.62 -13.46
CA VAL A 68 9.84 -13.24 -13.10
C VAL A 68 8.99 -12.63 -14.20
N THR A 69 7.91 -11.90 -13.87
CA THR A 69 7.16 -11.18 -14.92
C THR A 69 8.03 -10.11 -15.58
N ASN A 70 7.96 -10.04 -16.91
CA ASN A 70 8.59 -8.99 -17.70
C ASN A 70 7.78 -7.68 -17.63
N ILE A 71 8.22 -6.64 -18.35
CA ILE A 71 7.57 -5.32 -18.37
C ILE A 71 6.12 -5.30 -18.92
N VAL A 72 5.65 -6.39 -19.55
CA VAL A 72 4.26 -6.55 -20.00
C VAL A 72 3.50 -7.60 -19.17
N GLY A 73 4.00 -7.94 -17.98
CA GLY A 73 3.35 -8.85 -17.04
C GLY A 73 3.52 -10.34 -17.36
N GLN A 74 4.13 -10.69 -18.50
CA GLN A 74 4.31 -12.06 -18.98
C GLN A 74 5.55 -12.72 -18.37
N TYR A 75 5.50 -14.02 -18.07
CA TYR A 75 6.63 -14.73 -17.44
C TYR A 75 7.89 -14.77 -18.29
N SER A 76 9.01 -14.41 -17.66
CA SER A 76 10.36 -14.48 -18.23
C SER A 76 11.20 -15.53 -17.51
N VAL A 77 11.79 -16.42 -18.29
CA VAL A 77 12.70 -17.50 -17.84
C VAL A 77 14.16 -17.19 -18.23
N THR A 78 14.44 -16.00 -18.79
CA THR A 78 15.74 -15.66 -19.37
C THR A 78 16.81 -15.37 -18.30
N GLY A 79 17.54 -16.40 -17.87
CA GLY A 79 18.69 -16.25 -16.98
C GLY A 79 19.07 -17.49 -16.17
N PHE A 80 18.18 -18.49 -16.10
CA PHE A 80 18.40 -19.65 -15.25
C PHE A 80 19.27 -20.73 -15.93
N ASN A 81 20.33 -21.12 -15.23
CA ASN A 81 20.99 -22.41 -15.48
C ASN A 81 20.04 -23.51 -14.99
N SER A 82 19.40 -24.23 -15.93
CA SER A 82 18.39 -25.28 -15.69
C SER A 82 18.61 -26.13 -14.43
N PRO A 83 17.57 -26.28 -13.60
CA PRO A 83 17.28 -27.61 -13.04
C PRO A 83 15.77 -27.88 -12.82
N CYS A 84 14.86 -27.33 -13.62
CA CYS A 84 13.44 -27.74 -13.60
C CYS A 84 13.29 -29.13 -14.24
N ASN A 85 13.79 -30.17 -13.57
CA ASN A 85 13.59 -31.58 -13.94
C ASN A 85 12.16 -32.03 -13.61
N ILE A 86 11.15 -31.27 -14.05
CA ILE A 86 9.74 -31.68 -14.15
C ILE A 86 9.65 -32.75 -15.25
N THR A 87 10.31 -33.88 -14.98
CA THR A 87 10.71 -34.88 -15.99
C THR A 87 9.62 -35.89 -16.29
N GLN A 88 8.48 -35.77 -15.62
CA GLN A 88 7.26 -36.49 -15.94
C GLN A 88 6.06 -35.57 -15.72
N GLN A 89 5.13 -35.52 -16.68
CA GLN A 89 3.83 -34.83 -16.58
C GLN A 89 2.85 -35.57 -15.62
N SER A 90 3.37 -36.06 -14.50
CA SER A 90 2.75 -37.05 -13.59
C SER A 90 2.68 -36.56 -12.13
N GLY A 91 3.09 -35.33 -11.85
CA GLY A 91 3.04 -34.69 -10.54
C GLY A 91 2.28 -33.39 -10.63
N ASP A 92 1.54 -33.05 -9.57
CA ASP A 92 0.81 -31.79 -9.48
C ASP A 92 1.79 -30.64 -9.18
N VAL A 93 1.52 -29.47 -9.76
CA VAL A 93 2.34 -28.26 -9.61
C VAL A 93 1.56 -27.26 -8.78
N SER A 94 2.19 -26.73 -7.73
CA SER A 94 1.69 -25.54 -7.00
C SER A 94 2.24 -24.28 -7.65
N TYR A 95 1.43 -23.22 -7.73
CA TYR A 95 1.88 -21.95 -8.29
C TYR A 95 1.16 -20.72 -7.70
N LEU A 96 1.95 -19.70 -7.32
CA LEU A 96 1.49 -18.33 -7.05
C LEU A 96 2.57 -17.29 -7.35
N PRO A 97 2.14 -16.06 -7.67
CA PRO A 97 2.86 -14.83 -7.37
C PRO A 97 3.32 -14.78 -5.90
N ARG A 98 4.64 -14.72 -5.68
CA ARG A 98 5.22 -14.43 -4.37
C ARG A 98 5.58 -12.95 -4.30
N GLY A 99 4.78 -12.18 -3.56
CA GLY A 99 4.88 -10.72 -3.42
C GLY A 99 6.03 -10.21 -2.55
N GLU A 100 7.08 -11.01 -2.32
CA GLU A 100 8.16 -10.71 -1.37
C GLU A 100 9.51 -10.57 -2.09
N ASN A 101 9.77 -9.40 -2.67
CA ASN A 101 11.15 -8.93 -2.79
C ASN A 101 11.29 -7.64 -1.96
N PRO A 102 11.82 -7.71 -0.73
CA PRO A 102 11.93 -6.55 0.16
C PRO A 102 12.90 -5.47 -0.38
N ASP A 103 13.75 -5.80 -1.35
CA ASP A 103 14.61 -4.83 -2.04
C ASP A 103 13.88 -4.05 -3.17
N ASN A 104 12.60 -4.33 -3.43
CA ASN A 104 11.79 -3.63 -4.44
C ASN A 104 10.63 -2.87 -3.77
N SER A 105 10.68 -1.53 -3.89
CA SER A 105 9.70 -0.58 -3.33
C SER A 105 8.26 -0.82 -3.75
N ASN A 106 8.01 -1.51 -4.86
CA ASN A 106 6.65 -1.80 -5.31
C ASN A 106 5.92 -2.77 -4.34
N PHE A 107 6.67 -3.55 -3.56
CA PHE A 107 6.13 -4.45 -2.53
C PHE A 107 6.02 -3.81 -1.14
N ASP A 108 6.49 -2.57 -0.96
CA ASP A 108 6.29 -1.80 0.27
C ASP A 108 4.81 -1.83 0.67
N PRO A 109 4.46 -2.31 1.88
CA PRO A 109 3.08 -2.32 2.35
C PRO A 109 2.39 -0.95 2.26
N ALA A 110 3.12 0.17 2.38
CA ALA A 110 2.58 1.52 2.26
C ALA A 110 2.40 2.02 0.80
N ASN A 111 2.89 1.31 -0.22
CA ASN A 111 2.76 1.71 -1.63
C ASN A 111 1.28 1.88 -2.05
N GLY A 112 0.88 3.09 -2.44
CA GLY A 112 -0.51 3.45 -2.76
C GLY A 112 -1.45 3.59 -1.56
N VAL A 113 -1.06 3.16 -0.36
CA VAL A 113 -1.96 3.17 0.80
C VAL A 113 -2.00 4.57 1.42
N SER A 114 -3.15 5.23 1.34
CA SER A 114 -3.30 6.65 1.65
C SER A 114 -4.50 6.96 2.58
N THR A 115 -4.58 8.20 3.05
CA THR A 115 -5.77 8.70 3.76
C THR A 115 -7.03 8.66 2.90
N PHE A 116 -6.90 8.77 1.57
CA PHE A 116 -8.04 8.68 0.66
C PHE A 116 -8.69 7.29 0.69
N ASP A 117 -7.89 6.22 0.79
CA ASP A 117 -8.39 4.84 0.96
C ASP A 117 -9.21 4.69 2.24
N VAL A 118 -8.69 5.23 3.34
CA VAL A 118 -9.40 5.24 4.63
C VAL A 118 -10.74 5.97 4.52
N ILE A 119 -10.81 7.08 3.79
CA ILE A 119 -12.05 7.83 3.54
C ILE A 119 -13.04 7.00 2.71
N GLN A 120 -12.60 6.29 1.67
CA GLN A 120 -13.47 5.42 0.87
C GLN A 120 -14.02 4.24 1.69
N ILE A 121 -13.18 3.58 2.49
CA ILE A 121 -13.58 2.50 3.40
C ILE A 121 -14.59 3.02 4.44
N GLN A 122 -14.34 4.18 5.04
CA GLN A 122 -15.26 4.80 5.99
C GLN A 122 -16.62 5.12 5.35
N ARG A 123 -16.64 5.67 4.13
CA ARG A 123 -17.87 5.95 3.38
C ARG A 123 -18.65 4.69 3.03
N HIS A 124 -17.96 3.57 2.81
CA HIS A 124 -18.58 2.26 2.59
C HIS A 124 -19.21 1.72 3.88
N ILE A 125 -18.49 1.76 5.02
CA ILE A 125 -19.01 1.36 6.34
C ILE A 125 -20.25 2.18 6.72
N LEU A 126 -20.26 3.48 6.41
CA LEU A 126 -21.40 4.37 6.64
C LEU A 126 -22.54 4.21 5.62
N ASN A 127 -22.38 3.38 4.58
CA ASN A 127 -23.32 3.21 3.46
C ASN A 127 -23.68 4.54 2.76
N VAL A 128 -22.68 5.41 2.59
CA VAL A 128 -22.79 6.73 1.92
C VAL A 128 -22.25 6.65 0.49
N ALA A 129 -21.12 5.98 0.30
CA ALA A 129 -20.59 5.59 -1.00
C ALA A 129 -19.97 4.20 -0.85
N LEU A 130 -20.44 3.23 -1.63
CA LEU A 130 -20.00 1.84 -1.50
C LEU A 130 -18.78 1.58 -2.39
N LEU A 131 -17.82 0.79 -1.89
CA LEU A 131 -16.85 0.08 -2.74
C LEU A 131 -17.62 -0.85 -3.69
N THR A 132 -17.53 -0.58 -4.99
CA THR A 132 -18.33 -1.28 -6.01
C THR A 132 -17.64 -2.49 -6.59
N SER A 133 -16.30 -2.51 -6.61
CA SER A 133 -15.53 -3.64 -7.11
C SER A 133 -15.21 -4.64 -5.98
N PRO A 134 -15.27 -5.96 -6.25
CA PRO A 134 -14.85 -6.97 -5.29
C PRO A 134 -13.35 -6.89 -4.95
N PHE A 135 -12.51 -6.40 -5.87
CA PHE A 135 -11.09 -6.18 -5.60
C PHE A 135 -10.87 -5.10 -4.53
N GLN A 136 -11.69 -4.03 -4.54
CA GLN A 136 -11.69 -3.01 -3.48
C GLN A 136 -12.16 -3.57 -2.13
N LYS A 137 -13.18 -4.44 -2.15
CA LYS A 137 -13.68 -5.08 -0.91
C LYS A 137 -12.57 -5.92 -0.26
N ILE A 138 -11.85 -6.72 -1.05
CA ILE A 138 -10.70 -7.51 -0.57
C ILE A 138 -9.58 -6.58 -0.08
N ALA A 139 -9.21 -5.56 -0.85
CA ALA A 139 -8.17 -4.59 -0.47
C ALA A 139 -8.46 -3.92 0.89
N ALA A 140 -9.74 -3.64 1.18
CA ALA A 140 -10.21 -3.06 2.43
C ALA A 140 -10.13 -4.00 3.65
N ASP A 141 -10.35 -5.31 3.48
CA ASP A 141 -10.29 -6.31 4.56
C ASP A 141 -8.82 -6.71 4.82
N VAL A 142 -8.13 -5.89 5.61
CA VAL A 142 -6.69 -6.03 5.93
C VAL A 142 -6.42 -6.89 7.17
N ASN A 143 -7.45 -7.24 7.92
CA ASN A 143 -7.38 -8.22 9.01
C ASN A 143 -7.86 -9.63 8.60
N ASN A 144 -8.19 -9.83 7.31
CA ASN A 144 -8.68 -11.10 6.76
C ASN A 144 -9.92 -11.66 7.49
N SER A 145 -10.85 -10.78 7.88
CA SER A 145 -12.08 -11.15 8.62
C SER A 145 -13.25 -11.51 7.73
N GLY A 146 -13.17 -11.24 6.43
CA GLY A 146 -14.30 -11.34 5.50
C GLY A 146 -15.38 -10.28 5.74
N THR A 147 -15.05 -9.20 6.44
CA THR A 147 -15.95 -8.07 6.73
C THR A 147 -15.19 -6.76 6.76
N ILE A 148 -15.74 -5.70 6.17
CA ILE A 148 -15.09 -4.39 6.15
C ILE A 148 -15.57 -3.58 7.35
N THR A 149 -14.66 -3.26 8.28
CA THR A 149 -15.00 -2.68 9.58
C THR A 149 -14.11 -1.51 9.98
N THR A 150 -14.43 -0.87 11.11
CA THR A 150 -13.56 0.15 11.71
C THR A 150 -12.21 -0.40 12.18
N LEU A 151 -12.05 -1.73 12.34
CA LEU A 151 -10.76 -2.31 12.69
C LEU A 151 -9.77 -2.23 11.51
N ASP A 152 -10.27 -2.43 10.29
CA ASP A 152 -9.49 -2.30 9.06
C ASP A 152 -9.00 -0.87 8.85
N VAL A 153 -9.90 0.11 9.07
CA VAL A 153 -9.56 1.53 9.15
C VAL A 153 -8.44 1.78 10.16
N ILE A 154 -8.52 1.22 11.37
CA ILE A 154 -7.47 1.40 12.39
C ILE A 154 -6.12 0.80 11.94
N LEU A 155 -6.12 -0.36 11.28
CA LEU A 155 -4.89 -1.01 10.80
C LEU A 155 -4.25 -0.23 9.65
N ILE A 156 -5.03 0.21 8.66
CA ILE A 156 -4.55 1.03 7.54
C ILE A 156 -3.97 2.35 8.07
N ARG A 157 -4.67 3.02 9.00
CA ARG A 157 -4.15 4.24 9.65
C ARG A 157 -2.82 4.01 10.38
N LYS A 158 -2.66 2.88 11.08
CA LYS A 158 -1.40 2.51 11.74
C LYS A 158 -0.27 2.27 10.74
N LEU A 159 -0.56 1.71 9.57
CA LEU A 159 0.42 1.52 8.51
C LEU A 159 0.88 2.88 7.96
N ILE A 160 -0.06 3.76 7.61
CA ILE A 160 0.24 5.10 7.08
C ILE A 160 1.05 5.95 8.06
N LEU A 161 0.77 5.86 9.37
CA LEU A 161 1.53 6.54 10.42
C LEU A 161 2.91 5.92 10.72
N GLY A 162 3.22 4.75 10.15
CA GLY A 162 4.44 3.98 10.42
C GLY A 162 4.47 3.36 11.83
N ILE A 163 3.30 3.09 12.43
CA ILE A 163 3.17 2.38 13.71
C ILE A 163 3.35 0.86 13.51
N ILE A 164 2.92 0.38 12.33
CA ILE A 164 3.21 -0.97 11.83
C ILE A 164 3.90 -0.82 10.46
N SER A 165 4.80 -1.74 10.12
CA SER A 165 5.45 -1.79 8.81
C SER A 165 4.68 -2.64 7.79
N GLU A 166 3.77 -3.50 8.26
CA GLU A 166 3.03 -4.49 7.49
C GLU A 166 1.73 -4.87 8.22
N PHE A 167 0.79 -5.52 7.53
CA PHE A 167 -0.39 -6.13 8.16
C PHE A 167 -0.06 -7.55 8.64
N SER A 168 -0.63 -7.98 9.77
CA SER A 168 -0.30 -9.29 10.37
C SER A 168 -1.04 -10.48 9.74
N GLU A 169 -2.19 -10.25 9.11
CA GLU A 169 -3.09 -11.30 8.62
C GLU A 169 -3.17 -11.39 7.08
N VAL A 170 -2.55 -10.45 6.35
CA VAL A 170 -2.55 -10.38 4.89
C VAL A 170 -1.21 -9.90 4.34
N ASP A 171 -0.81 -10.47 3.20
CA ASP A 171 0.34 -9.99 2.44
C ASP A 171 0.09 -8.59 1.85
N SER A 172 1.19 -7.88 1.56
CA SER A 172 1.17 -6.56 0.90
C SER A 172 0.40 -6.58 -0.42
N TRP A 173 0.51 -7.68 -1.17
CA TRP A 173 -0.21 -7.97 -2.41
C TRP A 173 -0.85 -9.36 -2.33
N ARG A 174 -2.14 -9.46 -2.62
CA ARG A 174 -2.90 -10.72 -2.72
C ARG A 174 -3.34 -10.97 -4.15
N PHE A 175 -3.51 -12.22 -4.56
CA PHE A 175 -3.68 -12.58 -5.97
C PHE A 175 -4.92 -13.45 -6.21
N VAL A 176 -5.82 -13.01 -7.09
CA VAL A 176 -6.99 -13.79 -7.53
C VAL A 176 -6.64 -14.49 -8.85
N PRO A 177 -6.76 -15.83 -8.95
CA PRO A 177 -6.58 -16.54 -10.21
C PRO A 177 -7.64 -16.13 -11.26
N ALA A 178 -7.20 -15.67 -12.44
CA ALA A 178 -8.09 -15.40 -13.57
C ALA A 178 -8.77 -16.67 -14.09
N LEU A 179 -8.26 -17.85 -13.71
CA LEU A 179 -8.83 -19.16 -14.02
C LEU A 179 -10.30 -19.29 -13.63
N GLY A 180 -10.73 -18.58 -12.58
CA GLY A 180 -12.12 -18.54 -12.19
C GLY A 180 -13.06 -18.17 -13.35
N GLU A 181 -12.60 -17.47 -14.41
CA GLU A 181 -13.46 -17.04 -15.53
C GLU A 181 -13.94 -18.22 -16.39
N LEU A 182 -13.30 -19.38 -16.24
CA LEU A 182 -13.77 -20.64 -16.82
C LEU A 182 -14.84 -21.32 -15.95
N ASP A 183 -14.92 -20.96 -14.66
CA ASP A 183 -16.03 -21.29 -13.75
C ASP A 183 -17.04 -20.12 -13.72
N GLY A 184 -18.01 -20.19 -14.62
CA GLY A 184 -19.06 -19.17 -14.75
C GLY A 184 -19.99 -19.02 -13.54
N ILE A 185 -19.81 -19.78 -12.46
CA ILE A 185 -20.48 -19.54 -11.17
C ILE A 185 -19.61 -18.63 -10.31
N PHE A 186 -18.32 -18.95 -10.14
CA PHE A 186 -17.41 -18.24 -9.25
C PHE A 186 -17.43 -16.71 -9.44
N TRP A 187 -17.29 -16.19 -10.65
CA TRP A 187 -17.26 -14.73 -10.83
C TRP A 187 -18.59 -14.05 -10.56
N ASN A 188 -19.74 -14.72 -10.78
CA ASN A 188 -21.02 -14.15 -10.41
C ASN A 188 -21.11 -13.97 -8.89
N ASP A 189 -20.68 -14.98 -8.14
CA ASP A 189 -20.64 -14.93 -6.67
C ASP A 189 -19.56 -13.93 -6.18
N PHE A 190 -18.40 -13.85 -6.85
CA PHE A 190 -17.30 -12.93 -6.54
C PHE A 190 -17.68 -11.46 -6.76
N TYR A 191 -18.36 -11.12 -7.85
CA TYR A 191 -18.85 -9.75 -8.09
C TYR A 191 -20.04 -9.38 -7.19
N ASP A 192 -20.84 -10.34 -6.71
CA ASP A 192 -21.88 -10.09 -5.71
C ASP A 192 -21.25 -9.83 -4.32
N ASP A 193 -20.54 -10.81 -3.77
CA ASP A 193 -19.78 -10.69 -2.54
C ASP A 193 -18.55 -11.64 -2.51
N PRO A 194 -17.31 -11.11 -2.68
CA PRO A 194 -16.10 -11.94 -2.70
C PRO A 194 -15.90 -12.72 -1.39
N PHE A 195 -16.34 -12.17 -0.26
CA PHE A 195 -16.20 -12.83 1.05
C PHE A 195 -17.03 -14.13 1.17
N THR A 196 -18.06 -14.29 0.32
CA THR A 196 -18.88 -15.51 0.25
C THR A 196 -18.57 -16.38 -0.97
N ALA A 197 -17.82 -15.83 -1.94
CA ALA A 197 -17.49 -16.51 -3.18
C ALA A 197 -16.69 -17.80 -2.93
N SER A 198 -16.99 -18.82 -3.73
CA SER A 198 -16.27 -20.08 -3.70
C SER A 198 -16.15 -20.68 -5.10
N TRP A 199 -15.08 -21.42 -5.34
CA TRP A 199 -14.87 -22.12 -6.60
C TRP A 199 -14.30 -23.52 -6.38
N SER A 200 -14.49 -24.38 -7.38
CA SER A 200 -13.80 -25.67 -7.45
C SER A 200 -12.45 -25.45 -8.13
N ALA A 201 -11.38 -25.40 -7.35
CA ALA A 201 -10.03 -25.28 -7.88
C ALA A 201 -9.62 -26.51 -8.74
N PRO A 202 -8.61 -26.40 -9.62
CA PRO A 202 -8.14 -27.49 -10.48
C PRO A 202 -7.61 -28.72 -9.76
N ASP A 203 -7.21 -28.58 -8.49
CA ASP A 203 -6.86 -29.69 -7.58
C ASP A 203 -8.09 -30.49 -7.09
N GLY A 204 -9.31 -30.05 -7.44
CA GLY A 204 -10.57 -30.66 -7.04
C GLY A 204 -11.05 -30.25 -5.64
N SER A 205 -10.39 -29.30 -4.98
CA SER A 205 -10.81 -28.74 -3.71
C SER A 205 -11.78 -27.56 -3.89
N MET A 206 -12.73 -27.40 -2.97
CA MET A 206 -13.50 -26.17 -2.85
C MET A 206 -12.65 -25.14 -2.10
N ARG A 207 -12.48 -23.96 -2.69
CA ARG A 207 -11.79 -22.80 -2.12
C ARG A 207 -12.79 -21.68 -1.87
N SER A 208 -12.67 -20.99 -0.75
CA SER A 208 -13.50 -19.84 -0.33
C SER A 208 -12.60 -18.73 0.19
N TYR A 209 -13.11 -17.51 0.37
CA TYR A 209 -12.30 -16.40 0.89
C TYR A 209 -11.72 -16.73 2.28
N LEU A 210 -12.60 -17.02 3.25
CA LEU A 210 -12.23 -17.58 4.55
C LEU A 210 -12.39 -19.11 4.52
N SER A 211 -11.36 -19.82 4.98
CA SER A 211 -11.44 -21.26 5.17
C SER A 211 -10.52 -21.71 6.32
N SER A 212 -11.05 -22.54 7.22
CA SER A 212 -10.34 -23.02 8.42
C SER A 212 -9.68 -24.40 8.24
N ALA A 213 -9.85 -25.03 7.07
CA ALA A 213 -9.44 -26.42 6.82
C ALA A 213 -8.87 -26.68 5.41
N ALA A 214 -8.94 -25.69 4.52
CA ALA A 214 -8.34 -25.67 3.18
C ALA A 214 -7.81 -24.25 2.92
N PRO A 215 -6.85 -24.03 2.01
CA PRO A 215 -6.38 -22.69 1.71
C PRO A 215 -7.49 -21.86 1.02
N SER A 216 -7.33 -20.54 0.99
CA SER A 216 -8.21 -19.60 0.31
C SER A 216 -8.23 -19.80 -1.21
N TYR A 217 -9.12 -19.08 -1.90
CA TYR A 217 -8.99 -18.88 -3.36
C TYR A 217 -7.88 -17.88 -3.72
N LEU A 218 -7.36 -17.14 -2.74
CA LEU A 218 -6.17 -16.27 -2.86
C LEU A 218 -4.85 -17.01 -2.63
N ASP A 219 -4.92 -18.23 -2.08
CA ASP A 219 -3.78 -19.06 -1.72
C ASP A 219 -3.40 -20.02 -2.87
N GLU A 220 -2.31 -20.77 -2.68
CA GLU A 220 -1.74 -21.60 -3.74
C GLU A 220 -2.70 -22.62 -4.34
N VAL A 221 -2.69 -22.66 -5.67
CA VAL A 221 -3.53 -23.53 -6.48
C VAL A 221 -2.69 -24.68 -7.03
N GLY A 222 -3.04 -25.92 -6.67
CA GLY A 222 -2.48 -27.09 -7.30
C GLY A 222 -3.12 -27.33 -8.66
N ILE A 223 -2.32 -27.67 -9.67
CA ILE A 223 -2.83 -28.19 -10.94
C ILE A 223 -1.98 -29.35 -11.47
N SER A 224 -2.64 -30.43 -11.90
CA SER A 224 -1.97 -31.49 -12.65
C SER A 224 -1.61 -30.98 -14.06
N PRO A 225 -0.34 -31.04 -14.50
CA PRO A 225 0.05 -30.69 -15.87
C PRO A 225 -0.62 -31.56 -16.94
N SER A 226 -1.15 -32.72 -16.55
CA SER A 226 -1.95 -33.62 -17.39
C SER A 226 -3.40 -33.15 -17.58
N SER A 227 -3.87 -32.17 -16.79
CA SER A 227 -5.22 -31.62 -16.87
C SER A 227 -5.41 -30.82 -18.16
N PRO A 228 -6.53 -30.97 -18.88
CA PRO A 228 -6.89 -30.09 -20.00
C PRO A 228 -6.94 -28.61 -19.60
N LEU A 229 -7.17 -28.29 -18.32
CA LEU A 229 -7.15 -26.92 -17.83
C LEU A 229 -5.76 -26.28 -17.98
N ALA A 230 -4.68 -27.03 -17.73
CA ALA A 230 -3.30 -26.55 -17.77
C ALA A 230 -2.84 -26.02 -19.15
N TYR A 231 -3.68 -26.11 -20.18
CA TYR A 231 -3.47 -25.56 -21.52
C TYR A 231 -4.05 -24.15 -21.74
N PHE A 232 -4.85 -23.61 -20.80
CA PHE A 232 -5.36 -22.24 -20.88
C PHE A 232 -4.40 -21.26 -20.20
N ASP A 233 -4.14 -20.13 -20.85
CA ASP A 233 -3.46 -18.93 -20.34
C ASP A 233 -4.05 -18.42 -19.01
N LYS A 234 -5.38 -18.47 -18.88
CA LYS A 234 -6.11 -18.09 -17.66
C LYS A 234 -5.75 -18.90 -16.42
N VAL A 235 -5.33 -20.17 -16.55
CA VAL A 235 -4.78 -20.93 -15.40
C VAL A 235 -3.64 -20.16 -14.78
N TRP A 236 -2.74 -19.70 -15.64
CA TRP A 236 -1.47 -19.11 -15.30
C TRP A 236 -1.58 -17.58 -15.16
N THR A 237 -2.77 -16.99 -15.07
CA THR A 237 -2.96 -15.53 -15.05
C THR A 237 -3.60 -15.08 -13.74
N PHE A 238 -3.18 -13.93 -13.22
CA PHE A 238 -3.56 -13.44 -11.90
C PHE A 238 -3.93 -11.96 -11.89
N TYR A 239 -4.88 -11.61 -11.03
CA TYR A 239 -5.24 -10.25 -10.67
C TYR A 239 -4.66 -9.91 -9.29
N ALA A 240 -3.75 -8.94 -9.25
CA ALA A 240 -3.05 -8.47 -8.07
C ALA A 240 -3.83 -7.34 -7.39
N ILE A 241 -4.05 -7.51 -6.09
CA ILE A 241 -4.76 -6.60 -5.19
C ILE A 241 -3.77 -6.08 -4.16
N LYS A 242 -3.56 -4.77 -4.08
CA LYS A 242 -2.76 -4.17 -3.01
C LYS A 242 -3.60 -4.13 -1.74
N SER A 243 -3.15 -4.79 -0.67
CA SER A 243 -3.81 -4.68 0.64
C SER A 243 -3.68 -3.25 1.16
N GLY A 244 -4.80 -2.66 1.59
CA GLY A 244 -4.89 -1.28 2.10
C GLY A 244 -5.19 -0.21 1.05
N ASP A 245 -4.97 -0.48 -0.25
CA ASP A 245 -5.23 0.47 -1.35
C ASP A 245 -6.51 0.05 -2.10
N VAL A 246 -7.60 0.77 -1.81
CA VAL A 246 -8.91 0.58 -2.43
C VAL A 246 -9.12 1.50 -3.63
N THR A 247 -8.17 2.37 -3.93
CA THR A 247 -8.18 3.18 -5.16
C THR A 247 -7.47 2.48 -6.32
N GLY A 248 -6.54 1.59 -6.00
CA GLY A 248 -5.68 0.86 -6.93
C GLY A 248 -4.50 1.68 -7.44
N ASN A 249 -4.13 2.78 -6.78
CA ASN A 249 -3.08 3.66 -7.28
C ASN A 249 -1.65 3.20 -6.94
N ALA A 250 -1.48 2.12 -6.17
CA ALA A 250 -0.18 1.54 -5.84
C ALA A 250 0.69 1.32 -7.08
N GLN A 251 1.88 1.92 -7.10
CA GLN A 251 2.75 1.95 -8.27
C GLN A 251 3.41 0.59 -8.50
N VAL A 252 3.39 0.10 -9.74
CA VAL A 252 3.96 -1.19 -10.11
C VAL A 252 5.07 -1.10 -11.14
N ASP A 253 5.27 0.03 -11.82
CA ASP A 253 6.35 0.23 -12.79
C ASP A 253 6.92 1.66 -12.77
N LEU A 254 8.06 1.88 -13.43
CA LEU A 254 8.74 3.18 -13.51
C LEU A 254 8.14 4.16 -14.55
N ASN A 255 7.06 3.78 -15.23
CA ASN A 255 6.34 4.64 -16.18
C ASN A 255 4.86 4.87 -15.77
N GLY A 256 4.46 4.38 -14.60
CA GLY A 256 3.16 4.63 -14.02
C GLY A 256 2.94 6.13 -13.88
N VAL A 257 1.76 6.59 -14.28
CA VAL A 257 1.34 7.95 -13.96
C VAL A 257 1.20 8.03 -12.44
N ASP A 258 1.77 9.06 -11.82
CA ASP A 258 1.56 9.45 -10.43
C ASP A 258 0.08 9.85 -10.25
N ASP A 259 -0.80 8.86 -10.16
CA ASP A 259 -2.20 9.05 -9.81
C ASP A 259 -2.27 9.08 -8.28
N GLU A 260 -1.78 10.17 -7.68
CA GLU A 260 -1.94 10.40 -6.24
C GLU A 260 -3.44 10.55 -5.93
N GLY A 261 -4.06 9.43 -5.54
CA GLY A 261 -5.48 9.31 -5.26
C GLY A 261 -5.88 10.40 -4.28
N SER A 262 -6.77 11.29 -4.71
CA SER A 262 -6.91 12.66 -4.20
C SER A 262 -7.21 12.74 -2.69
N THR A 263 -6.17 12.63 -1.90
CA THR A 263 -6.08 13.18 -0.55
C THR A 263 -5.92 14.69 -0.70
N ILE A 264 -6.55 15.49 0.16
CA ILE A 264 -6.23 16.92 0.24
C ILE A 264 -4.88 17.02 0.97
N LEU A 265 -3.79 16.92 0.22
CA LEU A 265 -2.44 17.18 0.71
C LEU A 265 -2.28 18.69 0.92
N PHE A 266 -2.22 19.09 2.19
CA PHE A 266 -2.03 20.48 2.58
C PHE A 266 -0.54 20.82 2.57
N THR A 267 -0.14 21.70 1.65
CA THR A 267 1.23 22.18 1.60
C THR A 267 1.33 23.63 1.12
N GLU A 268 1.51 24.53 2.08
CA GLU A 268 2.55 25.55 2.04
C GLU A 268 2.98 25.77 3.50
N THR A 269 4.27 25.84 3.80
CA THR A 269 4.71 26.31 5.13
C THR A 269 4.68 27.83 5.11
N LYS A 270 3.54 28.44 5.46
CA LYS A 270 3.56 29.79 6.01
C LYS A 270 3.93 29.68 7.49
N THR A 271 5.22 29.47 7.73
CA THR A 271 5.82 30.12 8.89
C THR A 271 5.64 31.61 8.65
N SER A 272 4.66 32.20 9.32
CA SER A 272 4.67 33.63 9.58
C SER A 272 6.08 33.97 10.04
N THR A 273 6.70 35.00 9.46
CA THR A 273 8.07 35.39 9.84
C THR A 273 8.01 36.08 11.19
N GLU A 274 7.74 35.30 12.22
CA GLU A 274 7.56 35.72 13.59
C GLU A 274 8.94 36.00 14.16
N ILE A 275 9.30 37.27 13.99
CA ILE A 275 10.29 37.94 14.81
C ILE A 275 9.65 38.02 16.20
N LEU A 276 10.10 37.14 17.10
CA LEU A 276 9.68 37.14 18.49
C LEU A 276 10.17 38.46 19.10
N ALA A 277 9.26 39.44 19.22
CA ALA A 277 9.63 40.85 19.40
C ALA A 277 10.50 41.14 20.64
N ASN A 278 10.44 40.27 21.65
CA ASN A 278 11.26 40.30 22.86
C ASN A 278 12.12 39.03 23.06
N GLY A 279 12.16 38.13 22.07
CA GLY A 279 12.60 36.75 22.23
C GLY A 279 11.63 35.88 23.06
N ILE A 280 11.92 34.59 23.17
CA ILE A 280 11.33 33.64 24.13
C ILE A 280 12.47 33.01 24.93
N ASP A 281 12.34 33.03 26.26
CA ASP A 281 13.30 32.44 27.21
C ASP A 281 13.01 30.95 27.46
N THR A 282 13.95 30.21 28.04
CA THR A 282 13.79 28.77 28.34
C THR A 282 12.69 28.42 29.35
N ASP A 283 12.19 29.44 30.07
CA ASP A 283 11.19 29.31 31.13
C ASP A 283 9.76 29.67 30.63
N GLU A 284 9.63 30.09 29.37
CA GLU A 284 8.36 30.29 28.66
C GLU A 284 8.07 29.08 27.74
N VAL A 285 6.82 28.90 27.32
CA VAL A 285 6.47 28.02 26.20
C VAL A 285 6.15 28.81 24.93
N LEU A 286 6.43 28.19 23.79
CA LEU A 286 5.95 28.58 22.48
C LEU A 286 4.76 27.70 22.10
N VAL A 287 3.62 28.32 21.83
CA VAL A 287 2.48 27.65 21.17
C VAL A 287 2.60 27.86 19.66
N ALA A 288 2.45 26.81 18.87
CA ALA A 288 2.52 26.80 17.42
C ALA A 288 1.21 26.21 16.87
N SER A 289 0.24 27.08 16.58
CA SER A 289 -1.08 26.70 16.07
C SER A 289 -0.99 26.30 14.59
N VAL A 290 -1.50 25.11 14.26
CA VAL A 290 -1.62 24.60 12.88
C VAL A 290 -3.04 24.86 12.40
N SER A 291 -3.19 25.71 11.38
CA SER A 291 -4.47 26.06 10.77
C SER A 291 -4.34 26.21 9.25
N VAL A 292 -5.48 26.26 8.56
CA VAL A 292 -5.51 26.53 7.11
C VAL A 292 -5.26 28.00 6.82
N GLY A 293 -4.57 28.29 5.72
CA GLY A 293 -4.27 29.65 5.27
C GLY A 293 -5.49 30.45 4.79
N GLU A 294 -5.26 31.75 4.60
CA GLU A 294 -6.30 32.73 4.22
C GLU A 294 -7.14 32.27 3.02
N GLY A 295 -8.46 32.36 3.13
CA GLY A 295 -9.35 32.05 2.01
C GLY A 295 -10.74 31.55 2.37
N GLU A 296 -11.47 31.09 1.35
CA GLU A 296 -12.84 30.61 1.52
C GLU A 296 -12.91 29.28 2.30
N ALA A 297 -13.98 29.16 3.07
CA ALA A 297 -14.35 27.97 3.82
C ALA A 297 -14.53 26.76 2.88
N PHE A 298 -14.08 25.59 3.31
CA PHE A 298 -14.13 24.38 2.49
C PHE A 298 -14.43 23.13 3.33
N GLY A 299 -14.87 22.06 2.67
CA GLY A 299 -15.14 20.77 3.31
C GLY A 299 -13.88 19.92 3.44
N LEU A 300 -13.60 19.47 4.66
CA LEU A 300 -12.51 18.58 5.01
C LEU A 300 -13.04 17.16 5.29
N ASP A 301 -12.63 16.20 4.48
CA ASP A 301 -12.87 14.76 4.70
C ASP A 301 -11.71 14.08 5.46
N GLY A 302 -10.51 14.66 5.42
CA GLY A 302 -9.31 14.14 6.09
C GLY A 302 -8.06 14.93 5.71
N TYR A 303 -6.96 14.69 6.42
CA TYR A 303 -5.63 15.17 6.08
C TYR A 303 -4.56 14.15 6.48
N GLN A 304 -3.40 14.24 5.82
CA GLN A 304 -2.17 13.54 6.19
C GLN A 304 -0.98 14.39 5.78
N PHE A 305 -0.03 14.58 6.70
CA PHE A 305 1.24 15.28 6.46
C PHE A 305 2.22 14.98 7.60
N SER A 306 3.45 15.47 7.47
CA SER A 306 4.44 15.47 8.55
C SER A 306 4.85 16.89 8.93
N ILE A 307 5.18 17.12 10.20
CA ILE A 307 5.82 18.35 10.68
C ILE A 307 7.20 17.99 11.21
N ASN A 308 8.25 18.53 10.60
CA ASN A 308 9.61 18.44 11.12
C ASN A 308 9.88 19.58 12.10
N PHE A 309 10.70 19.33 13.11
CA PHE A 309 11.21 20.36 14.02
C PHE A 309 12.65 20.10 14.47
N ASP A 310 13.37 21.20 14.76
CA ASP A 310 14.74 21.16 15.29
C ASP A 310 14.71 20.78 16.78
N ASP A 311 14.98 19.51 17.07
CA ASP A 311 15.05 18.99 18.44
C ASP A 311 16.33 19.37 19.18
N ALA A 312 17.34 19.98 18.54
CA ALA A 312 18.44 20.61 19.26
C ALA A 312 17.98 21.93 19.91
N SER A 313 17.05 22.65 19.27
CA SER A 313 16.53 23.94 19.74
C SER A 313 15.23 23.85 20.54
N LEU A 314 14.39 22.84 20.27
CA LEU A 314 13.05 22.70 20.84
C LEU A 314 12.84 21.35 21.57
N GLU A 315 11.93 21.35 22.54
CA GLU A 315 11.35 20.17 23.19
C GLU A 315 9.82 20.22 22.99
N LEU A 316 9.23 19.25 22.29
CA LEU A 316 7.78 19.15 22.19
C LEU A 316 7.22 18.66 23.54
N LEU A 317 6.35 19.46 24.17
CA LEU A 317 5.72 19.14 25.45
C LEU A 317 4.40 18.39 25.27
N VAL A 318 3.54 18.92 24.40
CA VAL A 318 2.19 18.40 24.16
C VAL A 318 1.66 18.86 22.80
N ILE A 319 0.72 18.09 22.25
CA ILE A 319 -0.11 18.46 21.10
C ILE A 319 -1.53 18.68 21.65
N GLU A 320 -2.06 19.88 21.50
CA GLU A 320 -3.36 20.28 22.05
C GLU A 320 -4.45 20.35 20.95
N PRO A 321 -5.70 19.93 21.25
CA PRO A 321 -6.81 20.05 20.31
C PRO A 321 -7.13 21.51 19.97
N GLY A 322 -7.26 21.77 18.67
CA GLY A 322 -7.90 22.98 18.17
C GLY A 322 -9.41 22.83 18.09
N ASP A 323 -10.02 23.50 17.12
CA ASP A 323 -11.45 23.45 16.84
C ASP A 323 -11.88 22.13 16.19
N ILE A 324 -10.94 21.43 15.53
CA ILE A 324 -11.16 20.07 15.01
C ILE A 324 -10.79 19.03 16.07
N ALA A 325 -11.77 18.18 16.42
CA ALA A 325 -11.56 17.08 17.37
C ALA A 325 -10.67 15.98 16.76
N PHE A 326 -9.53 15.73 17.40
CA PHE A 326 -8.60 14.62 17.10
C PHE A 326 -8.51 13.61 18.24
N SER A 327 -7.92 12.44 17.96
CA SER A 327 -7.42 11.48 18.97
C SER A 327 -5.89 11.58 19.09
N SER A 328 -5.33 11.25 20.25
CA SER A 328 -3.86 11.12 20.40
C SER A 328 -3.27 10.01 19.51
N GLU A 329 -4.11 9.12 19.00
CA GLU A 329 -3.75 8.09 18.01
C GLU A 329 -3.56 8.65 16.59
N ASP A 330 -3.91 9.92 16.35
CA ASP A 330 -3.81 10.61 15.07
C ASP A 330 -2.38 11.19 14.83
N PHE A 331 -1.46 10.97 15.78
CA PHE A 331 -0.11 11.53 15.80
C PHE A 331 0.94 10.49 16.18
N VAL A 332 2.09 10.52 15.50
CA VAL A 332 3.31 9.78 15.86
C VAL A 332 4.48 10.76 15.88
N VAL A 333 5.13 10.87 17.04
CA VAL A 333 6.35 11.70 17.21
C VAL A 333 7.57 10.80 17.13
N ASP A 334 8.52 11.16 16.28
CA ASP A 334 9.69 10.38 15.92
C ASP A 334 10.96 11.24 16.06
N TYR A 335 11.86 10.83 16.95
CA TYR A 335 13.16 11.46 17.23
C TYR A 335 14.33 10.67 16.64
N GLY A 336 14.08 9.65 15.81
CA GLY A 336 15.12 8.79 15.22
C GLY A 336 15.74 9.33 13.92
N GLY A 337 15.16 10.39 13.35
CA GLY A 337 15.57 11.00 12.08
C GLY A 337 16.78 11.93 12.18
N ALA A 338 17.09 12.60 11.05
CA ALA A 338 18.06 13.70 11.02
C ALA A 338 17.47 15.01 11.58
N GLU A 339 16.15 15.13 11.54
CA GLU A 339 15.31 16.10 12.24
C GLU A 339 14.24 15.28 12.99
N ALA A 340 13.72 15.79 14.11
CA ALA A 340 12.56 15.16 14.73
C ALA A 340 11.30 15.47 13.90
N SER A 341 10.37 14.53 13.85
CA SER A 341 9.16 14.66 13.04
C SER A 341 7.90 14.24 13.79
N ILE A 342 6.77 14.85 13.41
CA ILE A 342 5.44 14.53 13.87
C ILE A 342 4.66 14.10 12.62
N ARG A 343 4.47 12.80 12.43
CA ARG A 343 3.57 12.26 11.40
C ARG A 343 2.14 12.36 11.92
N THR A 344 1.22 12.88 11.12
CA THR A 344 -0.19 13.00 11.52
C THR A 344 -1.15 12.62 10.41
N LEU A 345 -2.27 12.00 10.80
CA LEU A 345 -3.36 11.60 9.93
C LEU A 345 -4.67 11.71 10.69
N TRP A 346 -5.57 12.54 10.17
CA TRP A 346 -6.93 12.69 10.64
C TRP A 346 -7.92 12.35 9.53
N VAL A 347 -9.01 11.67 9.89
CA VAL A 347 -10.10 11.35 8.97
C VAL A 347 -11.43 11.72 9.59
N ASN A 348 -12.29 12.35 8.80
CA ASN A 348 -13.65 12.64 9.21
C ASN A 348 -14.46 11.34 9.18
N LEU A 349 -14.80 10.83 10.37
CA LEU A 349 -15.60 9.61 10.51
C LEU A 349 -17.11 9.83 10.28
N LYS A 350 -17.55 11.04 9.88
CA LYS A 350 -18.93 11.39 9.57
C LYS A 350 -19.23 11.22 8.07
N ALA A 351 -20.52 11.19 7.72
CA ALA A 351 -21.00 11.12 6.34
C ALA A 351 -20.82 12.42 5.52
N THR A 352 -20.54 13.54 6.19
CA THR A 352 -20.44 14.88 5.60
C THR A 352 -19.10 15.53 5.97
N PRO A 353 -18.41 16.19 5.03
CA PRO A 353 -17.18 16.92 5.30
C PRO A 353 -17.34 17.91 6.47
N GLU A 354 -16.27 18.13 7.23
CA GLU A 354 -16.22 19.16 8.27
C GLU A 354 -15.95 20.51 7.58
N THR A 355 -16.68 21.57 7.90
CA THR A 355 -16.42 22.87 7.28
C THR A 355 -15.32 23.59 8.06
N VAL A 356 -14.22 23.94 7.38
CA VAL A 356 -13.04 24.58 7.96
C VAL A 356 -12.79 25.94 7.32
N THR A 357 -12.40 26.92 8.14
CA THR A 357 -12.01 28.29 7.78
C THR A 357 -10.63 28.64 8.31
N GLU A 358 -10.06 29.75 7.85
CA GLU A 358 -8.78 30.31 8.32
C GLU A 358 -8.70 30.61 9.84
N ASN A 359 -9.83 30.59 10.54
CA ASN A 359 -9.91 30.83 11.99
C ASN A 359 -9.96 29.53 12.80
N ASP A 360 -10.14 28.37 12.15
CA ASP A 360 -10.27 27.08 12.81
C ASP A 360 -8.89 26.39 12.90
N ALA A 361 -8.40 26.19 14.12
CA ALA A 361 -7.17 25.45 14.34
C ALA A 361 -7.42 23.94 14.24
N PHE A 362 -6.52 23.21 13.56
CA PHE A 362 -6.51 21.75 13.61
C PHE A 362 -6.01 21.27 14.97
N PHE A 363 -4.86 21.81 15.38
CA PHE A 363 -4.18 21.50 16.64
C PHE A 363 -3.10 22.54 16.92
N SER A 364 -2.61 22.57 18.16
CA SER A 364 -1.47 23.39 18.56
C SER A 364 -0.33 22.53 19.06
N LEU A 365 0.89 22.83 18.61
CA LEU A 365 2.12 22.23 19.12
C LEU A 365 2.69 23.11 20.22
N VAL A 366 2.84 22.59 21.43
CA VAL A 366 3.43 23.33 22.56
C VAL A 366 4.87 22.91 22.74
N PHE A 367 5.80 23.83 22.51
CA PHE A 367 7.24 23.61 22.62
C PHE A 367 7.85 24.38 23.79
N ARG A 368 8.85 23.79 24.45
CA ARG A 368 9.81 24.49 25.31
C ARG A 368 11.09 24.79 24.52
N PRO A 369 11.58 26.03 24.49
CA PRO A 369 12.90 26.33 23.96
C PRO A 369 14.01 25.76 24.84
N LYS A 370 15.00 25.11 24.24
CA LYS A 370 16.23 24.65 24.93
C LYS A 370 17.27 25.76 25.06
N THR A 371 17.11 26.84 24.30
CA THR A 371 17.89 28.09 24.38
C THR A 371 16.99 29.27 24.07
N ASN A 372 17.42 30.49 24.37
CA ASN A 372 16.65 31.71 24.04
C ASN A 372 16.48 31.88 22.53
N LEU A 373 15.24 31.93 22.07
CA LEU A 373 14.89 32.05 20.64
C LEU A 373 14.44 33.46 20.29
N PHE A 374 14.83 33.94 19.11
CA PHE A 374 14.41 35.24 18.56
C PHE A 374 13.58 35.12 17.28
N THR A 375 13.47 33.91 16.73
CA THR A 375 12.67 33.59 15.55
C THR A 375 12.31 32.11 15.54
N MET A 376 11.18 31.77 14.93
CA MET A 376 10.76 30.39 14.62
C MET A 376 11.17 29.92 13.21
N ASN A 377 11.73 30.81 12.40
CA ASN A 377 12.05 30.50 11.00
C ASN A 377 13.12 29.40 10.90
N GLY A 378 12.76 28.28 10.25
CA GLY A 378 13.62 27.11 10.10
C GLY A 378 13.68 26.17 11.31
N LEU A 379 12.90 26.41 12.38
CA LEU A 379 12.82 25.51 13.54
C LEU A 379 11.64 24.54 13.47
N VAL A 380 10.62 24.85 12.68
CA VAL A 380 9.45 24.02 12.38
C VAL A 380 9.13 24.15 10.90
N SER A 381 8.79 23.04 10.23
CA SER A 381 8.41 23.01 8.81
C SER A 381 7.50 21.83 8.48
N PHE A 382 6.70 21.92 7.42
CA PHE A 382 5.96 20.76 6.90
C PHE A 382 6.83 19.94 5.96
N GLY A 383 6.74 18.61 6.08
CA GLY A 383 7.41 17.66 5.21
C GLY A 383 6.42 16.96 4.26
N GLY A 384 6.77 16.91 2.96
CA GLY A 384 6.33 15.82 2.08
C GLY A 384 5.41 16.10 0.90
N ALA A 385 5.12 17.34 0.48
CA ALA A 385 4.27 17.59 -0.69
C ALA A 385 4.58 18.92 -1.42
N ASN A 386 4.06 19.09 -2.65
CA ASN A 386 4.50 20.12 -3.62
C ASN A 386 3.38 21.05 -4.17
N ASP A 387 2.16 20.99 -3.63
CA ASP A 387 0.95 21.79 -3.99
C ASP A 387 -0.09 21.66 -2.81
N PHE A 388 -1.16 22.45 -2.63
CA PHE A 388 -1.29 23.91 -2.83
C PHE A 388 -2.42 24.57 -1.97
N LYS A 389 -2.42 24.41 -0.63
CA LYS A 389 -3.19 25.29 0.29
C LYS A 389 -2.48 25.40 1.64
N ASP A 390 -2.20 26.62 2.06
CA ASP A 390 -1.22 26.90 3.10
C ASP A 390 -1.62 26.29 4.46
N LEU A 391 -0.63 25.79 5.19
CA LEU A 391 -0.72 25.59 6.63
C LEU A 391 0.09 26.67 7.31
N VAL A 392 -0.59 27.47 8.14
CA VAL A 392 0.08 28.48 8.95
C VAL A 392 0.53 27.81 10.25
N VAL A 393 1.79 28.04 10.63
CA VAL A 393 2.25 27.84 12.00
C VAL A 393 2.47 29.22 12.59
N SER A 394 1.54 29.64 13.47
CA SER A 394 1.60 30.94 14.15
C SER A 394 1.73 30.77 15.66
N SER A 395 2.51 31.63 16.29
CA SER A 395 2.55 31.76 17.75
C SER A 395 1.64 32.89 18.21
N SER A 396 0.52 32.51 18.85
CA SER A 396 -0.45 33.46 19.38
C SER A 396 -0.02 34.01 20.74
N ASP A 397 0.56 33.17 21.60
CA ASP A 397 0.71 33.45 23.03
C ASP A 397 2.04 32.99 23.61
N LYS A 398 2.60 33.85 24.48
CA LYS A 398 3.62 33.50 25.47
C LYS A 398 2.90 33.06 26.74
N LEU A 399 3.16 31.84 27.21
CA LEU A 399 2.67 31.37 28.51
C LEU A 399 3.85 31.06 29.43
N ASP A 400 3.82 31.61 30.65
CA ASP A 400 4.73 31.22 31.73
C ASP A 400 4.48 29.75 32.10
N ILE A 401 5.53 28.93 32.18
CA ILE A 401 5.44 27.51 32.59
C ILE A 401 4.78 27.34 33.98
N VAL A 402 4.74 28.39 34.80
CA VAL A 402 4.14 28.40 36.14
C VAL A 402 2.58 28.31 36.11
N ASN A 403 1.95 28.51 34.95
CA ASN A 403 0.48 28.52 34.80
C ASN A 403 -0.09 27.38 33.92
N LEU A 404 0.74 26.37 33.58
CA LEU A 404 0.33 25.08 32.99
C LEU A 404 0.27 24.00 34.09
#